data_AF-A0A5E4J8N0-F1
#
_entry.id   AF-A0A5E4J8N0-F1
#
_cell.length_a   1.000
_cell.length_b   1.000
_cell.length_c   1.000
_cell.angle_alpha   90.00
_cell.angle_beta   90.00
_cell.angle_gamma   90.00
#
_symmetry.space_group_name_H-M   'P 1'
#
loop_
_entity.id
_entity.type
_entity.pdbx_description
1 polymer ?
#
loop_
_entity_poly.entity_id
_entity_poly.type
_entity_poly.pdbx_seq_one_letter_code
_entity_poly.pdbx_strand_id
1 'polypeptide(L)'
;MPIQDEIHLEGDPGESLFDRPMMDLVKGSEGEMKEIREKLNTYLERYKKTSDDRALALIGAMTIEKELDELLETWLPAYKKIAEDKDFDFSSKINLAHAAKLLPGKILNAMDPIKRIRNIFAHNLDASTFKELKMIDAKAPQKQQAFPMMHNKIRTFLPNWKEEDDRLAFFELTALIVLGLSVYTKHVAKLGKHIRDRKNLEKIMKG
;
A
#
# COMPACT_ATOMS: atom_id res chain seq x y z
N MET A 1 1.43 -12.93 13.11
CA MET A 1 2.09 -11.81 13.80
C MET A 1 1.05 -11.22 14.74
N PRO A 2 1.24 -11.21 16.07
CA PRO A 2 0.33 -10.51 16.95
C PRO A 2 0.69 -9.04 16.81
N ILE A 3 -0.06 -8.31 15.99
CA ILE A 3 -0.02 -6.85 16.02
C ILE A 3 -0.67 -6.48 17.36
N GLN A 4 0.16 -6.31 18.39
CA GLN A 4 -0.31 -5.96 19.74
C GLN A 4 -0.61 -4.46 19.86
N ASP A 5 -0.12 -3.66 18.91
CA ASP A 5 -0.37 -2.24 18.82
C ASP A 5 -1.57 -1.93 17.92
N GLU A 6 -2.26 -0.83 18.23
CA GLU A 6 -3.33 -0.30 17.39
C GLU A 6 -2.76 0.17 16.04
N ILE A 7 -3.33 -0.31 14.93
CA ILE A 7 -2.91 0.10 13.58
C ILE A 7 -3.71 1.32 13.15
N HIS A 8 -3.04 2.44 12.95
CA HIS A 8 -3.67 3.68 12.51
C HIS A 8 -3.71 3.74 10.98
N LEU A 9 -4.85 3.40 10.37
CA LEU A 9 -5.06 3.53 8.91
C LEU A 9 -5.83 4.81 8.52
N GLU A 10 -6.21 5.64 9.49
CA GLU A 10 -6.98 6.87 9.28
C GLU A 10 -6.12 8.06 8.81
N GLY A 11 -6.72 8.97 8.05
CA GLY A 11 -6.14 10.26 7.66
C GLY A 11 -7.03 11.41 8.12
N ASP A 12 -6.70 12.61 7.64
CA ASP A 12 -7.43 13.81 8.02
C ASP A 12 -8.81 13.85 7.33
N PRO A 13 -9.88 14.24 8.06
CA PRO A 13 -11.23 14.32 7.50
C PRO A 13 -11.29 15.24 6.27
N GLY A 14 -11.92 14.75 5.21
CA GLY A 14 -12.13 15.52 3.97
C GLY A 14 -10.97 15.47 2.97
N GLU A 15 -9.82 14.88 3.31
CA GLU A 15 -8.73 14.72 2.34
C GLU A 15 -8.97 13.60 1.33
N SER A 16 -9.74 12.58 1.71
CA SER A 16 -10.09 11.42 0.89
C SER A 16 -11.55 11.02 1.08
N LEU A 17 -12.06 10.24 0.11
CA LEU A 17 -13.42 9.69 0.11
C LEU A 17 -13.73 8.86 1.36
N PHE A 18 -12.71 8.13 1.83
CA PHE A 18 -12.70 7.47 3.12
C PHE A 18 -11.51 8.02 3.91
N ASP A 19 -11.77 8.68 5.03
CA ASP A 19 -10.76 9.18 5.96
C ASP A 19 -10.38 8.13 6.99
N ARG A 20 -11.26 7.17 7.29
CA ARG A 20 -11.00 6.10 8.27
C ARG A 20 -11.58 4.75 7.85
N PRO A 21 -11.08 3.64 8.42
CA PRO A 21 -11.66 2.33 8.15
C PRO A 21 -13.08 2.19 8.69
N MET A 22 -14.07 2.01 7.81
CA MET A 22 -15.42 1.64 8.22
C MET A 22 -15.53 0.13 8.38
N MET A 23 -15.36 -0.36 9.60
CA MET A 23 -15.33 -1.81 9.86
C MET A 23 -16.64 -2.52 9.49
N ASP A 24 -17.79 -1.86 9.55
CA ASP A 24 -19.06 -2.46 9.11
C ASP A 24 -19.08 -2.74 7.59
N LEU A 25 -18.36 -1.91 6.82
CA LEU A 25 -18.12 -2.13 5.40
C LEU A 25 -17.07 -3.20 5.12
N VAL A 26 -16.46 -3.82 6.13
CA VAL A 26 -15.51 -4.95 5.93
C VAL A 26 -15.98 -6.21 6.65
N LYS A 27 -16.69 -6.06 7.78
CA LYS A 27 -17.25 -7.14 8.60
C LYS A 27 -18.55 -7.71 8.05
N GLY A 28 -19.19 -7.03 7.10
CA GLY A 28 -20.45 -7.49 6.48
C GLY A 28 -20.35 -8.83 5.74
N SER A 29 -19.15 -9.38 5.54
CA SER A 29 -18.97 -10.77 5.11
C SER A 29 -17.71 -11.37 5.74
N GLU A 30 -17.84 -12.50 6.43
CA GLU A 30 -16.72 -13.26 6.99
C GLU A 30 -15.65 -13.60 5.93
N GLY A 31 -16.05 -13.67 4.65
CA GLY A 31 -15.18 -13.86 3.50
C GLY A 31 -14.22 -12.71 3.21
N GLU A 32 -14.62 -11.44 3.38
CA GLU A 32 -13.77 -10.28 3.06
C GLU A 32 -12.55 -10.19 3.98
N MET A 33 -12.73 -10.37 5.30
CA MET A 33 -11.61 -10.38 6.24
C MET A 33 -10.70 -11.61 6.06
N LYS A 34 -11.27 -12.75 5.65
CA LYS A 34 -10.50 -13.95 5.31
C LYS A 34 -9.57 -13.68 4.12
N GLU A 35 -10.08 -13.05 3.06
CA GLU A 35 -9.30 -12.70 1.87
C GLU A 35 -8.13 -11.76 2.21
N ILE A 36 -8.35 -10.73 3.02
CA ILE A 36 -7.29 -9.81 3.48
C ILE A 36 -6.21 -10.58 4.25
N ARG A 37 -6.61 -11.49 5.15
CA ARG A 37 -5.67 -12.33 5.91
C ARG A 37 -4.89 -13.26 4.99
N GLU A 38 -5.52 -13.85 3.98
CA GLU A 38 -4.87 -14.73 3.02
C GLU A 38 -3.82 -13.99 2.18
N LYS A 39 -4.11 -12.75 1.75
CA LYS A 39 -3.13 -11.88 1.07
C LYS A 39 -1.90 -11.60 1.94
N LEU A 40 -2.12 -11.20 3.19
CA LEU A 40 -1.04 -10.93 4.15
C LEU A 40 -0.24 -12.19 4.48
N ASN A 41 -0.90 -13.33 4.67
CA ASN A 41 -0.23 -14.62 4.91
C ASN A 41 0.60 -15.04 3.69
N THR A 42 0.09 -14.85 2.47
CA THR A 42 0.84 -15.14 1.25
C THR A 42 2.10 -14.30 1.16
N TYR A 43 2.02 -13.00 1.49
CA TYR A 43 3.19 -12.14 1.54
C TYR A 43 4.18 -12.56 2.65
N LEU A 44 3.69 -12.87 3.85
CA LEU A 44 4.50 -13.38 4.96
C LEU A 44 5.25 -14.67 4.60
N GLU A 45 4.59 -15.61 3.91
CA GLU A 45 5.22 -16.85 3.47
C GLU A 45 6.30 -16.61 2.42
N ARG A 46 6.09 -15.65 1.50
CA ARG A 46 7.13 -15.23 0.54
C ARG A 46 8.32 -14.59 1.26
N TYR A 47 8.06 -13.72 2.24
CA TYR A 47 9.09 -13.08 3.05
C TYR A 47 9.97 -14.12 3.76
N LYS A 48 9.36 -15.09 4.47
CA LYS A 48 10.10 -16.13 5.19
C LYS A 48 10.96 -17.01 4.29
N LYS A 49 10.52 -17.27 3.05
CA LYS A 49 11.20 -18.14 2.09
C LYS A 49 12.31 -17.44 1.31
N THR A 50 12.34 -16.10 1.29
CA THR A 50 13.25 -15.33 0.45
C THR A 50 14.41 -14.83 1.29
N SER A 51 15.59 -15.44 1.26
CA SER A 51 16.75 -14.93 2.02
C SER A 51 17.43 -13.72 1.39
N ASP A 52 17.27 -13.51 0.08
CA ASP A 52 17.85 -12.39 -0.67
C ASP A 52 17.04 -11.10 -0.48
N ASP A 53 17.69 -10.03 0.01
CA ASP A 53 17.06 -8.73 0.26
C ASP A 53 16.64 -8.04 -1.04
N ARG A 54 17.39 -8.24 -2.14
CA ARG A 54 17.03 -7.68 -3.45
C ARG A 54 15.74 -8.31 -3.97
N ALA A 55 15.67 -9.65 -3.96
CA ALA A 55 14.46 -10.36 -4.31
C ALA A 55 13.29 -9.94 -3.40
N LEU A 56 13.53 -9.76 -2.10
CA LEU A 56 12.50 -9.30 -1.18
C LEU A 56 11.99 -7.89 -1.52
N ALA A 57 12.89 -6.96 -1.85
CA ALA A 57 12.52 -5.61 -2.28
C ALA A 57 11.64 -5.62 -3.53
N LEU A 58 11.98 -6.47 -4.50
CA LEU A 58 11.19 -6.65 -5.72
C LEU A 58 9.81 -7.26 -5.41
N ILE A 59 9.77 -8.34 -4.62
CA ILE A 59 8.52 -8.99 -4.20
C ILE A 59 7.61 -8.01 -3.45
N GLY A 60 8.16 -7.19 -2.55
CA GLY A 60 7.39 -6.20 -1.80
C GLY A 60 6.78 -5.15 -2.72
N ALA A 61 7.58 -4.56 -3.62
CA ALA A 61 7.11 -3.58 -4.59
C ALA A 61 6.02 -4.16 -5.52
N MET A 62 6.24 -5.35 -6.08
CA MET A 62 5.25 -6.03 -6.94
C MET A 62 3.96 -6.38 -6.19
N THR A 63 4.05 -6.71 -4.90
CA THR A 63 2.87 -7.02 -4.08
C THR A 63 2.04 -5.77 -3.85
N ILE A 64 2.66 -4.64 -3.48
CA ILE A 64 1.96 -3.36 -3.34
C ILE A 64 1.35 -2.92 -4.67
N GLU A 65 2.11 -3.02 -5.76
CA GLU A 65 1.65 -2.61 -7.08
C GLU A 65 0.41 -3.41 -7.52
N LYS A 66 0.39 -4.72 -7.26
CA LYS A 66 -0.79 -5.56 -7.50
C LYS A 66 -2.02 -5.13 -6.71
N GLU A 67 -1.85 -4.81 -5.43
CA GLU A 67 -2.98 -4.35 -4.59
C GLU A 67 -3.46 -2.96 -5.00
N LEU A 68 -2.55 -2.10 -5.49
CA LEU A 68 -2.87 -0.80 -6.05
C LEU A 68 -3.65 -0.93 -7.37
N ASP A 69 -3.27 -1.88 -8.23
CA ASP A 69 -4.00 -2.23 -9.44
C ASP A 69 -5.44 -2.67 -9.10
N GLU A 70 -5.62 -3.51 -8.08
CA GLU A 70 -6.94 -3.97 -7.64
C GLU A 70 -7.82 -2.81 -7.13
N LEU A 71 -7.25 -1.90 -6.33
CA LEU A 71 -7.94 -0.69 -5.87
C LEU A 71 -8.42 0.16 -7.04
N LEU A 72 -7.53 0.43 -8.00
CA LEU A 72 -7.82 1.28 -9.15
C LEU A 72 -8.83 0.62 -10.10
N GLU A 73 -8.70 -0.69 -10.35
CA GLU A 73 -9.67 -1.47 -11.15
C GLU A 73 -11.08 -1.44 -10.53
N THR A 74 -11.15 -1.50 -9.20
CA THR A 74 -12.43 -1.45 -8.48
C THR A 74 -13.17 -0.12 -8.70
N TRP A 75 -12.42 0.98 -8.79
CA TRP A 75 -12.98 2.32 -8.95
C TRP A 75 -13.15 2.77 -10.41
N LEU A 76 -12.27 2.34 -11.32
CA LEU A 76 -12.22 2.84 -12.69
C LEU A 76 -12.68 1.74 -13.67
N PRO A 77 -13.90 1.84 -14.26
CA PRO A 77 -14.47 0.78 -15.11
C PRO A 77 -13.63 0.40 -16.35
N ALA A 78 -12.71 1.26 -16.78
CA ALA A 78 -11.83 1.03 -17.93
C ALA A 78 -10.34 0.93 -17.55
N TYR A 79 -10.03 0.70 -16.27
CA TYR A 79 -8.65 0.66 -15.77
C TYR A 79 -7.73 -0.24 -16.58
N LYS A 80 -8.19 -1.44 -16.95
CA LYS A 80 -7.40 -2.41 -17.72
C LYS A 80 -6.84 -1.84 -19.03
N LYS A 81 -7.60 -0.98 -19.71
CA LYS A 81 -7.15 -0.34 -20.95
C LYS A 81 -5.99 0.61 -20.72
N ILE A 82 -5.95 1.27 -19.56
CA ILE A 82 -4.87 2.17 -19.17
C ILE A 82 -3.68 1.35 -18.65
N ALA A 83 -3.95 0.26 -17.92
CA ALA A 83 -2.92 -0.61 -17.35
C ALA A 83 -2.14 -1.42 -18.41
N GLU A 84 -2.69 -1.59 -19.61
CA GLU A 84 -2.00 -2.20 -20.76
C GLU A 84 -0.97 -1.25 -21.41
N ASP A 85 -1.03 0.06 -21.11
CA ASP A 85 -0.05 1.02 -21.59
C ASP A 85 1.31 0.81 -20.91
N LYS A 86 2.37 0.71 -21.71
CA LYS A 86 3.74 0.50 -21.21
C LYS A 86 4.26 1.67 -20.37
N ASP A 87 3.73 2.87 -20.59
CA ASP A 87 4.14 4.06 -19.85
C ASP A 87 3.38 4.21 -18.53
N PHE A 88 2.42 3.33 -18.24
CA PHE A 88 1.65 3.34 -17.00
C PHE A 88 2.36 2.58 -15.87
N ASP A 89 3.47 3.16 -15.42
CA ASP A 89 4.35 2.59 -14.41
C ASP A 89 3.81 2.71 -12.96
N PHE A 90 4.57 2.15 -12.01
CA PHE A 90 4.21 2.18 -10.58
C PHE A 90 4.03 3.60 -10.03
N SER A 91 4.81 4.59 -10.49
CA SER A 91 4.64 5.98 -10.05
C SER A 91 3.36 6.60 -10.62
N SER A 92 3.05 6.34 -11.89
CA SER A 92 1.82 6.76 -12.55
C SER A 92 0.58 6.20 -11.85
N LYS A 93 0.61 4.93 -11.41
CA LYS A 93 -0.45 4.31 -10.60
C LYS A 93 -0.64 5.01 -9.26
N ILE A 94 0.45 5.30 -8.54
CA ILE A 94 0.40 6.01 -7.25
C ILE A 94 -0.20 7.41 -7.45
N ASN A 95 0.24 8.14 -8.48
CA ASN A 95 -0.26 9.47 -8.80
C ASN A 95 -1.76 9.44 -9.15
N LEU A 96 -2.21 8.44 -9.92
CA LEU A 96 -3.62 8.26 -10.24
C LEU A 96 -4.45 8.01 -8.98
N ALA A 97 -3.98 7.14 -8.08
CA ALA A 97 -4.66 6.88 -6.80
C ALA A 97 -4.70 8.13 -5.90
N HIS A 98 -3.63 8.93 -5.88
CA HIS A 98 -3.60 10.22 -5.18
C HIS A 98 -4.59 11.22 -5.77
N ALA A 99 -4.70 11.29 -7.10
CA ALA A 99 -5.65 12.18 -7.77
C ALA A 99 -7.11 11.75 -7.52
N ALA A 100 -7.36 10.44 -7.47
CA ALA A 100 -8.69 9.89 -7.20
C ALA A 100 -9.13 10.01 -5.73
N LYS A 101 -8.20 10.30 -4.80
CA LYS A 101 -8.47 10.55 -3.37
C LYS A 101 -9.32 9.45 -2.72
N LEU A 102 -9.10 8.19 -3.08
CA LEU A 102 -9.92 7.05 -2.63
C LEU A 102 -9.65 6.61 -1.18
N LEU A 103 -8.45 6.88 -0.67
CA LEU A 103 -7.99 6.46 0.65
C LEU A 103 -7.05 7.52 1.24
N PRO A 104 -6.75 7.46 2.55
CA PRO A 104 -5.87 8.41 3.21
C PRO A 104 -4.51 8.51 2.52
N GLY A 105 -4.08 9.76 2.26
CA GLY A 105 -2.83 10.03 1.54
C GLY A 105 -1.60 9.42 2.19
N LYS A 106 -1.61 9.20 3.51
CA LYS A 106 -0.51 8.57 4.23
C LYS A 106 -0.20 7.14 3.77
N ILE A 107 -1.21 6.37 3.32
CA ILE A 107 -1.03 5.01 2.80
C ILE A 107 -0.30 5.03 1.46
N LEU A 108 -0.71 5.92 0.56
CA LEU A 108 -0.07 6.10 -0.74
C LEU A 108 1.36 6.66 -0.59
N ASN A 109 1.53 7.66 0.28
CA ASN A 109 2.84 8.23 0.61
C ASN A 109 3.81 7.21 1.25
N ALA A 110 3.30 6.12 1.83
CA ALA A 110 4.13 5.07 2.39
C ALA A 110 4.77 4.17 1.32
N MET A 111 4.32 4.23 0.06
CA MET A 111 4.90 3.45 -1.04
C MET A 111 6.23 4.02 -1.54
N ASP A 112 6.48 5.31 -1.32
CA ASP A 112 7.69 6.00 -1.77
C ASP A 112 9.00 5.37 -1.29
N PRO A 113 9.20 5.05 0.01
CA PRO A 113 10.40 4.35 0.45
C PRO A 113 10.57 2.99 -0.23
N ILE A 114 9.49 2.24 -0.44
CA ILE A 114 9.53 0.93 -1.11
C ILE A 114 10.01 1.07 -2.55
N LYS A 115 9.43 2.03 -3.28
CA LYS A 115 9.82 2.35 -4.66
C LYS A 115 11.29 2.75 -4.74
N ARG A 116 11.76 3.62 -3.83
CA ARG A 116 13.15 4.05 -3.79
C ARG A 116 14.10 2.90 -3.50
N ILE A 117 13.81 2.08 -2.50
CA ILE A 117 14.62 0.89 -2.15
C ILE A 117 14.74 -0.05 -3.36
N ARG A 118 13.63 -0.37 -4.03
CA ARG A 118 13.63 -1.17 -5.26
C ARG A 118 14.51 -0.52 -6.34
N ASN A 119 14.38 0.78 -6.56
CA ASN A 119 15.14 1.50 -7.59
C ASN A 119 16.64 1.54 -7.28
N ILE A 120 17.03 1.75 -6.03
CA ILE A 120 18.45 1.71 -5.63
C ILE A 120 19.02 0.32 -5.92
N PHE A 121 18.30 -0.76 -5.59
CA PHE A 121 18.73 -2.12 -5.96
C PHE A 121 18.85 -2.32 -7.47
N ALA A 122 17.91 -1.81 -8.25
CA ALA A 122 17.92 -1.93 -9.70
C ALA A 122 19.12 -1.20 -10.36
N HIS A 123 19.57 -0.10 -9.77
CA HIS A 123 20.71 0.68 -10.27
C HIS A 123 22.06 0.27 -9.67
N ASN A 124 22.09 -0.52 -8.59
CA ASN A 124 23.31 -0.94 -7.91
C ASN A 124 23.40 -2.47 -7.85
N LEU A 125 23.92 -3.06 -8.93
CA LEU A 125 24.02 -4.52 -9.10
C LEU A 125 24.96 -5.18 -8.07
N ASP A 126 25.86 -4.42 -7.47
CA ASP A 126 26.80 -4.92 -6.45
C ASP A 126 26.20 -4.96 -5.04
N ALA A 127 25.10 -4.24 -4.79
CA ALA A 127 24.45 -4.24 -3.48
C ALA A 127 23.47 -5.41 -3.36
N SER A 128 23.77 -6.36 -2.48
CA SER A 128 23.00 -7.59 -2.27
C SER A 128 22.15 -7.59 -1.00
N THR A 129 22.45 -6.70 -0.05
CA THR A 129 21.77 -6.61 1.24
C THR A 129 21.16 -5.23 1.49
N PHE A 130 20.14 -5.14 2.34
CA PHE A 130 19.60 -3.87 2.81
C PHE A 130 20.65 -3.03 3.55
N LYS A 131 21.58 -3.68 4.26
CA LYS A 131 22.68 -2.99 4.95
C LYS A 131 23.61 -2.26 3.97
N GLU A 132 24.01 -2.91 2.87
CA GLU A 132 24.80 -2.27 1.81
C GLU A 132 24.01 -1.15 1.12
N LEU A 133 22.72 -1.41 0.84
CA LEU A 133 21.83 -0.43 0.25
C LEU A 133 21.69 0.84 1.11
N LYS A 134 21.59 0.68 2.43
CA LYS A 134 21.50 1.79 3.39
C LYS A 134 22.75 2.67 3.39
N MET A 135 23.93 2.09 3.18
CA MET A 135 25.17 2.87 3.01
C MET A 135 25.18 3.68 1.71
N ILE A 136 24.57 3.16 0.64
CA ILE A 136 24.40 3.88 -0.63
C ILE A 136 23.37 5.01 -0.46
N ASP A 137 22.22 4.69 0.13
CA ASP A 137 21.12 5.61 0.41
C ASP A 137 21.57 6.80 1.29
N ALA A 138 22.43 6.55 2.28
CA ALA A 138 22.98 7.58 3.17
C ALA A 138 23.79 8.67 2.44
N LYS A 139 24.25 8.42 1.21
CA LYS A 139 24.94 9.43 0.37
C LYS A 139 23.96 10.39 -0.32
N ALA A 140 22.68 10.05 -0.41
CA ALA A 140 21.65 10.93 -0.95
C ALA A 140 21.30 12.05 0.05
N PRO A 141 20.79 13.21 -0.43
CA PRO A 141 20.26 14.25 0.45
C PRO A 141 19.22 13.67 1.41
N GLN A 142 19.21 14.12 2.67
CA GLN A 142 18.39 13.52 3.74
C GLN A 142 16.90 13.36 3.37
N LYS A 143 16.32 14.33 2.66
CA LYS A 143 14.91 14.30 2.20
C LYS A 143 14.62 13.20 1.15
N GLN A 144 15.66 12.58 0.61
CA GLN A 144 15.58 11.57 -0.43
C GLN A 144 15.95 10.17 0.07
N GLN A 145 16.45 10.06 1.31
CA GLN A 145 16.87 8.80 1.93
C GLN A 145 15.67 7.90 2.19
N ALA A 146 15.70 6.70 1.63
CA ALA A 146 14.62 5.74 1.68
C ALA A 146 14.47 5.06 3.05
N PHE A 147 15.57 4.70 3.74
CA PHE A 147 15.49 3.97 5.01
C PHE A 147 14.93 4.82 6.17
N PRO A 148 15.42 6.05 6.42
CA PRO A 148 14.80 6.91 7.43
C PRO A 148 13.35 7.23 7.11
N MET A 149 13.04 7.42 5.82
CA MET A 149 11.65 7.63 5.38
C MET A 149 10.78 6.40 5.68
N MET A 150 11.26 5.19 5.40
CA MET A 150 10.58 3.93 5.71
C MET A 150 10.23 3.85 7.19
N HIS A 151 11.21 4.03 8.08
CA HIS A 151 10.99 4.01 9.53
C HIS A 151 9.98 5.08 9.98
N ASN A 152 10.09 6.30 9.44
CA ASN A 152 9.14 7.36 9.75
C ASN A 152 7.72 7.01 9.29
N LYS A 153 7.56 6.38 8.12
CA LYS A 153 6.25 5.93 7.63
C LYS A 153 5.66 4.83 8.50
N ILE A 154 6.45 3.86 8.97
CA ILE A 154 5.96 2.83 9.89
C ILE A 154 5.38 3.48 11.15
N ARG A 155 6.07 4.47 11.73
CA ARG A 155 5.59 5.19 12.92
C ARG A 155 4.28 5.95 12.71
N THR A 156 3.92 6.29 11.47
CA THR A 156 2.59 6.89 11.18
C THR A 156 1.43 5.89 11.25
N PHE A 157 1.73 4.60 11.19
CA PHE A 157 0.77 3.51 11.35
C PHE A 157 0.84 2.90 12.75
N LEU A 158 2.05 2.83 13.32
CA LEU A 158 2.36 2.19 14.60
C LEU A 158 3.19 3.18 15.45
N PRO A 159 2.56 4.10 16.21
CA PRO A 159 3.26 5.17 16.92
C PRO A 159 4.33 4.68 17.92
N ASN A 160 4.12 3.51 18.51
CA ASN A 160 5.03 2.88 19.47
C ASN A 160 6.07 1.96 18.82
N TRP A 161 6.13 1.93 17.49
CA TRP A 161 7.08 1.11 16.75
C TRP A 161 8.51 1.49 17.09
N LYS A 162 9.30 0.48 17.48
CA LYS A 162 10.71 0.61 17.78
C LYS A 162 11.50 0.21 16.55
N GLU A 163 12.65 0.86 16.35
CA GLU A 163 13.50 0.51 15.23
C GLU A 163 13.98 -0.93 15.35
N GLU A 164 13.63 -1.72 14.35
CA GLU A 164 14.07 -3.10 14.18
C GLU A 164 15.07 -3.19 13.01
N ASP A 165 15.52 -4.41 12.69
CA ASP A 165 16.33 -4.65 11.50
C ASP A 165 15.62 -4.15 10.22
N ASP A 166 16.39 -3.55 9.30
CA ASP A 166 15.84 -2.90 8.11
C ASP A 166 15.03 -3.85 7.21
N ARG A 167 15.35 -5.15 7.23
CA ARG A 167 14.62 -6.19 6.50
C ARG A 167 13.22 -6.39 7.07
N LEU A 168 13.12 -6.42 8.39
CA LEU A 168 11.85 -6.56 9.09
C LEU A 168 11.02 -5.29 8.95
N ALA A 169 11.63 -4.11 9.09
CA ALA A 169 10.98 -2.83 8.83
C ALA A 169 10.41 -2.74 7.38
N PHE A 170 11.16 -3.22 6.38
CA PHE A 170 10.68 -3.27 4.99
C PHE A 170 9.46 -4.18 4.84
N PHE A 171 9.49 -5.35 5.47
CA PHE A 171 8.36 -6.28 5.50
C PHE A 171 7.14 -5.65 6.16
N GLU A 172 7.31 -5.05 7.34
CA GLU A 172 6.20 -4.44 8.10
C GLU A 172 5.56 -3.29 7.34
N LEU A 173 6.35 -2.37 6.77
CA LEU A 173 5.81 -1.28 5.97
C LEU A 173 5.03 -1.82 4.76
N THR A 174 5.57 -2.85 4.09
CA THR A 174 4.89 -3.48 2.96
C THR A 174 3.56 -4.10 3.40
N ALA A 175 3.54 -4.83 4.52
CA ALA A 175 2.33 -5.44 5.07
C ALA A 175 1.28 -4.40 5.47
N LEU A 176 1.69 -3.28 6.08
CA LEU A 176 0.82 -2.17 6.45
C LEU A 176 0.18 -1.50 5.21
N ILE A 177 0.96 -1.30 4.14
CA ILE A 177 0.45 -0.78 2.88
C ILE A 177 -0.55 -1.74 2.25
N VAL A 178 -0.21 -3.04 2.16
CA VAL A 178 -1.10 -4.09 1.62
C VAL A 178 -2.40 -4.15 2.41
N LEU A 179 -2.33 -4.11 3.75
CA LEU A 179 -3.51 -4.07 4.61
C LEU A 179 -4.37 -2.83 4.31
N GLY A 180 -3.75 -1.65 4.27
CA GLY A 180 -4.42 -0.39 3.96
C GLY A 180 -5.15 -0.44 2.62
N LEU A 181 -4.43 -0.79 1.55
CA LEU A 181 -5.02 -0.95 0.22
C LEU A 181 -6.17 -1.96 0.23
N SER A 182 -5.97 -3.14 0.82
CA SER A 182 -6.98 -4.18 0.84
C SER A 182 -8.27 -3.73 1.54
N VAL A 183 -8.15 -3.05 2.68
CA VAL A 183 -9.30 -2.52 3.44
C VAL A 183 -10.07 -1.48 2.60
N TYR A 184 -9.36 -0.48 2.07
CA TYR A 184 -10.02 0.60 1.31
C TYR A 184 -10.53 0.13 -0.05
N THR A 185 -9.93 -0.88 -0.68
CA THR A 185 -10.50 -1.54 -1.87
C THR A 185 -11.90 -2.08 -1.60
N LYS A 186 -12.15 -2.70 -0.43
CA LYS A 186 -13.51 -3.17 -0.09
C LYS A 186 -14.48 -2.01 0.15
N HIS A 187 -14.03 -0.90 0.74
CA HIS A 187 -14.86 0.31 0.88
C HIS A 187 -15.25 0.89 -0.48
N VAL A 188 -14.26 1.08 -1.35
CA VAL A 188 -14.43 1.57 -2.72
C VAL A 188 -15.34 0.64 -3.53
N ALA A 189 -15.22 -0.67 -3.37
CA ALA A 189 -16.11 -1.64 -4.03
C ALA A 189 -17.57 -1.46 -3.60
N LYS A 190 -17.83 -1.33 -2.29
CA LYS A 190 -19.19 -1.16 -1.76
C LYS A 190 -19.81 0.17 -2.18
N LEU A 191 -19.05 1.26 -2.09
CA LEU A 191 -19.51 2.55 -2.57
C LEU A 191 -19.73 2.54 -4.08
N GLY A 192 -18.79 1.99 -4.85
CA GLY A 192 -18.89 1.82 -6.29
C GLY A 192 -20.15 1.07 -6.71
N LYS A 193 -20.49 -0.02 -6.01
CA LYS A 193 -21.75 -0.75 -6.21
C LYS A 193 -22.96 0.11 -5.86
N HIS A 194 -22.91 0.86 -4.77
CA HIS A 194 -24.01 1.72 -4.35
C HIS A 194 -24.30 2.82 -5.37
N ILE A 195 -23.27 3.56 -5.82
CA ILE A 195 -23.42 4.69 -6.75
C ILE A 195 -23.64 4.26 -8.21
N ARG A 196 -23.30 3.04 -8.59
CA ARG A 196 -23.56 2.55 -9.96
C ARG A 196 -24.92 1.85 -10.07
N ASP A 197 -25.59 1.58 -8.95
CA ASP A 197 -26.96 1.09 -8.94
C ASP A 197 -27.92 2.22 -9.33
N ARG A 198 -28.65 2.01 -10.42
CA ARG A 198 -29.58 3.00 -10.97
C ARG A 198 -30.64 3.46 -9.95
N LYS A 199 -31.14 2.55 -9.11
CA LYS A 199 -32.17 2.89 -8.11
C LYS A 199 -31.62 3.80 -7.03
N ASN A 200 -30.37 3.59 -6.63
CA ASN A 200 -29.72 4.44 -5.62
C ASN A 200 -29.37 5.80 -6.22
N LEU A 201 -28.86 5.85 -7.46
CA LEU A 201 -28.65 7.11 -8.18
C LEU A 201 -29.92 7.94 -8.27
N GLU A 202 -31.04 7.32 -8.62
CA GLU A 202 -32.33 8.01 -8.71
C GLU A 202 -32.80 8.54 -7.36
N LYS A 203 -32.49 7.88 -6.24
CA LYS A 203 -32.78 8.39 -4.90
C LYS A 203 -31.92 9.60 -4.56
N ILE A 204 -30.61 9.54 -4.87
CA ILE A 204 -29.67 10.64 -4.64
C ILE A 204 -30.06 11.88 -5.46
N MET A 205 -30.48 11.70 -6.71
CA MET A 205 -30.85 12.81 -7.60
C MET A 205 -32.20 13.46 -7.26
N LYS A 206 -33.05 12.79 -6.46
CA LYS A 206 -34.38 13.26 -6.07
C LYS A 206 -34.41 13.86 -4.66
N GLY A 207 -33.33 13.74 -3.91
CA GLY A 207 -33.13 14.37 -2.60
C GLY A 207 -32.39 15.68 -2.74
#